data_AF-A0AAN5LFH1-F1
#
_entry.id   AF-A0AAN5LFH1-F1
#
_cell.length_a   1.000
_cell.length_b   1.000
_cell.length_c   1.000
_cell.angle_alpha   90.00
_cell.angle_beta   90.00
_cell.angle_gamma   90.00
#
_symmetry.space_group_name_H-M   'P 1'
#
loop_
_entity.id
_entity.type
_entity.pdbx_description
1 polymer ?
#
loop_
_entity_poly.entity_id
_entity_poly.type
_entity_poly.pdbx_seq_one_letter_code
_entity_poly.pdbx_strand_id
1 'polypeptide(L)'
;AVARQANVLLREAGEQRAVTGSETGDEVLTRLPAGYTDNHYTVLSRTVAGVIGAALTASLEDKRVYWVGGIEGYRTEELEDLFWFSADMPERMKTTVLSREYRDYDEYCRVAKATSDA
;
A
#
# COMPACT_ATOMS: atom_id res chain seq x y z
N ALA A 1 5.22 17.14 15.21
CA ALA A 1 5.44 15.89 15.98
C ALA A 1 5.81 14.69 15.11
N VAL A 2 5.34 14.65 13.86
CA VAL A 2 5.54 13.55 12.90
C VAL A 2 7.02 13.27 12.58
N ALA A 3 7.80 14.28 12.20
CA ALA A 3 9.23 14.09 11.88
C ALA A 3 10.04 13.51 13.04
N ARG A 4 9.65 13.82 14.29
CA ARG A 4 10.30 13.26 15.49
C ARG A 4 10.05 11.76 15.60
N GLN A 5 8.81 11.31 15.39
CA GLN A 5 8.46 9.89 15.40
C GLN A 5 9.10 9.15 14.22
N ALA A 6 9.09 9.76 13.03
CA ALA A 6 9.78 9.21 11.87
C ALA A 6 11.28 9.02 12.13
N ASN A 7 11.95 10.00 12.74
CA ASN A 7 13.37 9.90 13.08
C ASN A 7 13.69 8.82 14.13
N VAL A 8 12.76 8.48 15.03
CA VAL A 8 12.93 7.34 15.95
C VAL A 8 13.01 6.04 15.15
N LEU A 9 12.06 5.80 14.25
CA LEU A 9 12.02 4.60 13.40
C LEU A 9 13.21 4.53 12.44
N LEU A 10 13.59 5.66 11.82
CA LEU A 10 14.72 5.74 10.91
C LEU A 10 16.04 5.37 11.62
N ARG A 11 16.24 5.84 12.85
CA ARG A 11 17.42 5.51 13.63
C ARG A 11 17.47 4.02 14.00
N GLU A 12 16.34 3.41 14.33
CA GLU A 12 16.27 1.95 14.56
C GLU A 12 16.61 1.15 13.29
N ALA A 13 16.27 1.68 12.11
CA ALA A 13 16.65 1.11 10.82
C ALA A 13 18.10 1.42 10.39
N GLY A 14 18.90 2.11 11.21
CA GLY A 14 20.30 2.45 10.93
C GLY A 14 20.51 3.67 10.03
N GLU A 15 19.46 4.41 9.69
CA GLU A 15 19.55 5.65 8.91
C GLU A 15 20.25 6.76 9.74
N GLN A 16 21.15 7.48 9.09
CA GLN A 16 21.97 8.55 9.69
C GLN A 16 21.42 9.94 9.38
N ARG A 17 20.60 10.08 8.33
CA ARG A 17 19.99 11.34 7.91
C ARG A 17 18.64 11.52 8.57
N ALA A 18 18.53 12.53 9.42
CA ALA A 18 17.27 12.92 10.03
C ALA A 18 16.39 13.69 9.04
N VAL A 19 15.09 13.43 9.05
CA VAL A 19 14.09 14.25 8.37
C VAL A 19 13.71 15.45 9.24
N THR A 20 13.49 16.59 8.62
CA THR A 20 12.95 17.79 9.27
C THR A 20 11.47 17.92 8.93
N GLY A 21 10.65 18.23 9.95
CA GLY A 21 9.23 18.52 9.76
C GLY A 21 9.02 20.00 9.45
N SER A 22 7.79 20.36 9.07
CA SER A 22 7.38 21.77 9.01
C SER A 22 7.50 22.39 10.41
N GLU A 23 7.97 23.63 10.51
CA GLU A 23 8.21 24.31 11.79
C GLU A 23 6.91 24.58 12.59
N THR A 24 5.73 24.31 12.02
CA THR A 24 4.44 24.53 12.68
C THR A 24 3.39 23.45 12.33
N GLY A 25 2.58 23.06 13.32
CA GLY A 25 1.24 22.50 13.10
C GLY A 25 1.05 21.00 12.89
N ASP A 26 2.11 20.17 12.95
CA ASP A 26 1.96 18.72 12.68
C ASP A 26 1.35 17.95 13.85
N GLU A 27 0.11 17.47 13.66
CA GLU A 27 -0.61 16.58 14.58
C GLU A 27 -0.65 15.12 14.09
N VAL A 28 -0.59 14.17 15.02
CA VAL A 28 -0.82 12.75 14.73
C VAL A 28 -2.21 12.40 15.22
N LEU A 29 -3.10 12.08 14.29
CA LEU A 29 -4.50 11.75 14.57
C LEU A 29 -4.75 10.29 14.23
N THR A 30 -5.63 9.64 14.99
CA THR A 30 -6.05 8.25 14.72
C THR A 30 -7.12 8.14 13.64
N ARG A 31 -7.75 9.27 13.28
CA ARG A 31 -8.75 9.35 12.20
C ARG A 31 -8.67 10.72 11.51
N LEU A 32 -9.00 10.75 10.23
CA LEU A 32 -9.14 12.00 9.48
C LEU A 32 -10.38 12.77 10.02
N PRO A 33 -10.26 14.05 10.40
CA PRO A 33 -11.42 14.81 10.86
C PRO A 33 -12.38 15.09 9.70
N ALA A 34 -13.69 15.13 9.99
CA ALA A 34 -14.73 15.29 8.97
C ALA A 34 -14.58 16.56 8.11
N GLY A 35 -14.03 17.65 8.66
CA GLY A 35 -13.79 18.88 7.90
C GLY A 35 -12.66 18.81 6.87
N TYR A 36 -11.95 17.68 6.79
CA TYR A 36 -10.80 17.49 5.89
C TYR A 36 -11.08 16.43 4.80
N THR A 37 -12.25 15.80 4.78
CA THR A 37 -12.58 14.75 3.80
C THR A 37 -12.64 15.24 2.36
N ASP A 38 -12.90 16.54 2.19
CA ASP A 38 -13.00 17.20 0.89
C ASP A 38 -11.68 17.86 0.46
N ASN A 39 -10.69 17.88 1.33
CA ASN A 39 -9.36 18.40 1.02
C ASN A 39 -8.54 17.38 0.23
N HIS A 40 -7.51 17.86 -0.46
CA HIS A 40 -6.53 16.97 -1.07
C HIS A 40 -5.68 16.31 0.01
N TYR A 41 -5.64 14.98 0.03
CA TYR A 41 -4.82 14.20 0.96
C TYR A 41 -4.15 13.02 0.25
N THR A 42 -3.05 12.56 0.83
CA THR A 42 -2.33 11.37 0.36
C THR A 42 -2.65 10.20 1.28
N VAL A 43 -3.02 9.07 0.69
CA VAL A 43 -3.15 7.80 1.41
C VAL A 43 -1.88 6.99 1.24
N LEU A 44 -1.31 6.54 2.35
CA LEU A 44 -0.21 5.60 2.37
C LEU A 44 -0.72 4.28 2.92
N SER A 45 -0.48 3.20 2.21
CA SER A 45 -0.75 1.83 2.67
C SER A 45 0.55 1.04 2.68
N ARG A 46 0.65 0.09 3.61
CA ARG A 46 1.77 -0.86 3.65
C ARG A 46 1.80 -1.75 2.41
N THR A 47 0.64 -2.05 1.84
CA THR A 47 0.50 -2.94 0.69
C THR A 47 -0.03 -2.20 -0.53
N VAL A 48 0.43 -2.62 -1.71
CA VAL A 48 -0.06 -2.16 -3.02
C VAL A 48 -1.57 -2.33 -3.14
N ALA A 49 -2.09 -3.49 -2.71
CA ALA A 49 -3.53 -3.77 -2.69
C ALA A 49 -4.31 -2.73 -1.86
N GLY A 50 -3.78 -2.32 -0.70
CA GLY A 50 -4.42 -1.30 0.12
C GLY A 50 -4.40 0.09 -0.52
N VAL A 51 -3.34 0.45 -1.27
CA VAL A 51 -3.32 1.70 -2.05
C VAL A 51 -4.38 1.67 -3.14
N ILE A 52 -4.46 0.56 -3.90
CA ILE A 52 -5.44 0.41 -4.98
C ILE A 52 -6.87 0.36 -4.45
N GLY A 53 -7.11 -0.31 -3.32
CA GLY A 53 -8.40 -0.28 -2.65
C GLY A 53 -8.83 1.14 -2.25
N ALA A 54 -7.91 1.94 -1.69
CA ALA A 54 -8.20 3.34 -1.35
C ALA A 54 -8.50 4.18 -2.59
N ALA A 55 -7.75 4.00 -3.67
CA ALA A 55 -7.98 4.66 -4.95
C ALA A 55 -9.34 4.28 -5.56
N LEU A 56 -9.73 3.00 -5.49
CA LEU A 56 -11.02 2.53 -5.98
C LEU A 56 -12.17 3.16 -5.20
N THR A 57 -12.10 3.19 -3.86
CA THR A 57 -13.09 3.86 -3.02
C THR A 57 -13.22 5.34 -3.38
N ALA A 58 -12.09 6.04 -3.53
CA ALA A 58 -12.11 7.45 -3.95
C ALA A 58 -12.72 7.63 -5.34
N SER A 59 -12.43 6.73 -6.29
CA SER A 59 -13.03 6.76 -7.63
C SER A 59 -14.54 6.51 -7.60
N LEU A 60 -15.03 5.62 -6.73
CA LEU A 60 -16.47 5.37 -6.55
C LEU A 60 -17.19 6.57 -5.92
N GLU A 61 -16.47 7.42 -5.21
CA GLU A 61 -16.93 8.70 -4.67
C GLU A 61 -16.73 9.88 -5.64
N ASP A 62 -16.47 9.61 -6.93
CA ASP A 62 -16.20 10.62 -7.98
C ASP A 62 -15.02 11.56 -7.68
N LYS A 63 -14.08 11.13 -6.83
CA LYS A 63 -12.86 11.90 -6.54
C LYS A 63 -11.78 11.64 -7.58
N ARG A 64 -10.99 12.66 -7.89
CA ARG A 64 -9.80 12.51 -8.74
C ARG A 64 -8.64 11.92 -7.94
N VAL A 65 -8.08 10.83 -8.46
CA VAL A 65 -6.93 10.13 -7.87
C VAL A 65 -5.65 10.52 -8.61
N TYR A 66 -4.58 10.76 -7.85
CA TYR A 66 -3.25 11.04 -8.36
C TYR A 66 -2.27 10.01 -7.80
N TRP A 67 -1.47 9.40 -8.67
CA TRP A 67 -0.53 8.33 -8.31
C TRP A 67 0.86 8.91 -8.12
N VAL A 68 1.45 8.68 -6.94
CA VAL A 68 2.82 9.10 -6.67
C VAL A 68 3.76 8.21 -7.47
N GLY A 69 4.46 8.79 -8.45
CA GLY A 69 5.38 8.05 -9.32
C GLY A 69 4.73 7.33 -10.50
N GLY A 70 3.43 7.58 -10.78
CA GLY A 70 2.69 6.92 -11.85
C GLY A 70 2.06 5.59 -11.41
N ILE A 71 1.03 5.14 -12.14
CA ILE A 71 0.30 3.90 -11.81
C ILE A 71 1.15 2.65 -12.10
N GLU A 72 2.11 2.78 -13.02
CA GLU A 72 3.01 1.73 -13.47
C GLU A 72 3.86 1.19 -12.31
N GLY A 73 4.21 2.05 -11.34
CA GLY A 73 4.97 1.67 -10.15
C GLY A 73 4.23 0.75 -9.17
N TYR A 74 2.90 0.63 -9.32
CA TYR A 74 2.06 -0.17 -8.43
C TYR A 74 1.78 -1.58 -8.96
N ARG A 75 2.44 -2.02 -10.04
CA ARG A 75 2.47 -3.42 -10.53
C ARG A 75 1.06 -4.06 -10.57
N THR A 76 0.08 -3.39 -11.17
CA THR A 76 -1.33 -3.84 -11.22
C THR A 76 -1.50 -5.22 -11.86
N GLU A 77 -0.61 -5.59 -12.77
CA GLU A 77 -0.57 -6.90 -13.41
C GLU A 77 -0.35 -8.04 -12.43
N GLU A 78 0.43 -7.83 -11.37
CA GLU A 78 0.63 -8.85 -10.33
C GLU A 78 -0.57 -9.05 -9.44
N LEU A 79 -1.37 -8.00 -9.24
CA LEU A 79 -2.65 -8.13 -8.54
C LEU A 79 -3.67 -8.90 -9.38
N GLU A 80 -3.66 -8.69 -10.70
CA GLU A 80 -4.48 -9.46 -11.63
C GLU A 80 -4.08 -10.95 -11.61
N ASP A 81 -2.78 -11.25 -11.67
CA ASP A 81 -2.27 -12.61 -11.56
C ASP A 81 -2.63 -13.24 -10.20
N LEU A 82 -2.50 -12.49 -9.11
CA LEU A 82 -2.90 -12.94 -7.78
C LEU A 82 -4.40 -13.23 -7.69
N PHE A 83 -5.23 -12.42 -8.35
CA PHE A 83 -6.67 -12.67 -8.46
C PHE A 83 -6.96 -13.98 -9.21
N TRP A 84 -6.36 -14.19 -10.39
CA TRP A 84 -6.55 -15.43 -11.15
C TRP A 84 -6.03 -16.66 -10.40
N PHE A 85 -4.91 -16.51 -9.66
CA PHE A 85 -4.40 -17.56 -8.78
C PHE A 85 -5.37 -17.88 -7.64
N SER A 86 -6.02 -16.87 -7.05
CA SER A 86 -7.06 -17.05 -6.02
C SER A 86 -8.34 -17.72 -6.54
N ALA A 87 -8.62 -17.59 -7.84
CA ALA A 87 -9.77 -18.18 -8.51
C ALA A 87 -9.47 -19.59 -9.08
N ASP A 88 -8.30 -20.16 -8.79
CA ASP A 88 -7.82 -21.44 -9.35
C ASP A 88 -7.82 -21.48 -10.88
N MET A 89 -7.49 -20.35 -11.51
CA MET A 89 -7.41 -20.19 -12.98
C MET A 89 -6.01 -19.70 -13.42
N PRO A 90 -4.92 -20.46 -13.15
CA PRO A 90 -3.56 -20.01 -13.42
C PRO A 90 -3.26 -19.79 -14.92
N GLU A 91 -4.03 -20.41 -15.83
CA GLU A 91 -3.92 -20.21 -17.27
C GLU A 91 -4.27 -18.80 -17.75
N ARG A 92 -4.96 -18.01 -16.91
CA ARG A 92 -5.29 -16.60 -17.18
C ARG A 92 -4.23 -15.63 -16.67
N MET A 93 -3.28 -16.11 -15.87
CA MET A 93 -2.18 -15.29 -15.38
C MET A 93 -1.22 -14.92 -16.52
N LYS A 94 -0.70 -13.71 -16.46
CA LYS A 94 0.31 -13.18 -17.39
C LYS A 94 1.70 -13.73 -17.09
N THR A 95 2.00 -13.98 -15.82
CA THR A 95 3.29 -14.51 -15.35
C THR A 95 3.13 -15.88 -14.71
N THR A 96 4.24 -16.61 -14.54
CA THR A 96 4.26 -17.93 -13.89
C THR A 96 4.87 -17.89 -12.49
N VAL A 97 5.10 -16.70 -11.92
CA VAL A 97 5.82 -16.54 -10.65
C VAL A 97 5.05 -17.20 -9.50
N LEU A 98 3.76 -16.91 -9.36
CA LEU A 98 2.96 -17.44 -8.25
C LEU A 98 2.82 -18.96 -8.30
N SER A 99 2.57 -19.54 -9.48
CA SER A 99 2.43 -21.00 -9.63
C SER A 99 3.75 -21.77 -9.51
N ARG A 100 4.89 -21.08 -9.66
CA ARG A 100 6.22 -21.66 -9.42
C ARG A 100 6.61 -21.62 -7.95
N GLU A 101 6.25 -20.55 -7.25
CA GLU A 101 6.67 -20.30 -5.86
C GLU A 101 5.70 -20.84 -4.82
N TYR A 102 4.43 -21.02 -5.20
CA TYR A 102 3.37 -21.51 -4.33
C TYR A 102 2.59 -22.61 -5.03
N ARG A 103 2.20 -23.64 -4.28
CA ARG A 103 1.35 -24.73 -4.76
C ARG A 103 -0.06 -24.24 -5.09
N ASP A 104 -0.60 -23.36 -4.26
CA ASP A 104 -1.95 -22.84 -4.34
C ASP A 104 -2.06 -21.48 -3.62
N TYR A 105 -3.19 -20.80 -3.79
CA TYR A 105 -3.45 -19.52 -3.14
C TYR A 105 -3.46 -19.62 -1.61
N ASP A 106 -3.88 -20.75 -1.04
CA ASP A 106 -3.88 -20.96 0.40
C ASP A 106 -2.45 -21.02 0.98
N GLU A 107 -1.50 -21.61 0.25
CA GLU A 107 -0.09 -21.57 0.58
C GLU A 107 0.47 -20.15 0.51
N TYR A 108 0.16 -19.43 -0.57
CA TYR A 108 0.52 -18.02 -0.69
C TYR A 108 0.03 -17.21 0.53
N CYS A 109 -1.24 -17.34 0.91
CA CYS A 109 -1.80 -16.64 2.07
C CYS A 109 -1.12 -17.03 3.40
N ARG A 110 -0.76 -18.31 3.56
CA ARG A 110 -0.02 -18.77 4.76
C ARG A 110 1.36 -18.13 4.85
N VAL A 111 2.08 -18.08 3.72
CA VAL A 111 3.41 -17.45 3.66
C VAL A 111 3.31 -15.94 3.89
N ALA A 112 2.41 -15.24 3.22
CA ALA A 112 2.22 -13.80 3.38
C ALA A 112 1.85 -13.40 4.83
N LYS A 113 1.04 -14.23 5.50
CA LYS A 113 0.75 -14.05 6.94
C LYS A 113 1.98 -14.27 7.82
N ALA A 114 2.82 -15.26 7.49
CA ALA A 114 4.03 -15.54 8.24
C ALA A 114 5.10 -14.44 8.06
N THR A 115 5.15 -13.79 6.90
CA THR A 115 6.09 -12.68 6.63
C THR A 115 5.56 -11.31 7.06
N SER A 116 4.33 -11.22 7.57
CA SER A 116 3.64 -9.96 7.88
C SER A 116 3.41 -9.04 6.67
N ASP A 117 3.35 -9.61 5.46
CA ASP A 117 3.03 -8.92 4.22
C ASP A 117 1.51 -8.81 3.97
N ALA A 118 0.70 -9.53 4.75
CA ALA A 118 -0.77 -9.55 4.70
C ALA A 118 -1.42 -8.80 5.88
#